data_AF-A0A949I1W9-F1
#
_entry.id   AF-A0A949I1W9-F1
#
_cell.length_a   1.000
_cell.length_b   1.000
_cell.length_c   1.000
_cell.angle_alpha   90.00
_cell.angle_beta   90.00
_cell.angle_gamma   90.00
#
_symmetry.space_group_name_H-M   'P 1'
#
loop_
_entity.id
_entity.type
_entity.pdbx_description
1 polymer ?
#
loop_
_entity_poly.entity_id
_entity_poly.type
_entity_poly.pdbx_seq_one_letter_code
_entity_poly.pdbx_strand_id
1 'polypeptide(L)'
;EILPRHIGHEQRSVQLARGVATRLRVPADVRDLALLAAAEHGNVHRCMGFSAAALVRLLERCDALRKPDRFAQLLLACEADARGRTGFEAQPYPQAEHLSAALDAALRVDAGAVAAEHAHQPHAIKQAVHHARVHAVAQSLRVSEGIEDDT
;
A
#
# COMPACT_ATOMS: atom_id res chain seq x y z
N GLU A 1 18.85 -23.86 -6.66
CA GLU A 1 17.81 -23.10 -7.37
C GLU A 1 18.01 -21.62 -7.01
N ILE A 2 18.51 -20.82 -7.95
CA ILE A 2 18.89 -19.43 -7.69
C ILE A 2 17.63 -18.58 -7.88
N LEU A 3 16.92 -18.26 -6.79
CA LEU A 3 15.93 -17.18 -6.81
C LEU A 3 16.63 -15.91 -7.28
N PRO A 4 16.12 -15.16 -8.27
CA PRO A 4 16.90 -14.07 -8.82
C PRO A 4 16.99 -12.95 -7.80
N ARG A 5 18.22 -12.51 -7.51
CA ARG A 5 18.46 -11.30 -6.71
C ARG A 5 17.94 -10.12 -7.53
N HIS A 6 16.76 -9.63 -7.17
CA HIS A 6 15.88 -8.90 -8.08
C HIS A 6 16.00 -7.38 -7.95
N ILE A 7 17.14 -6.82 -8.33
CA ILE A 7 17.21 -5.38 -8.61
C ILE A 7 16.33 -5.09 -9.85
N GLY A 8 15.31 -4.24 -9.68
CA GLY A 8 14.43 -3.78 -10.76
C GLY A 8 13.35 -4.77 -11.23
N HIS A 9 13.05 -5.82 -10.47
CA HIS A 9 12.00 -6.79 -10.84
C HIS A 9 10.62 -6.14 -11.00
N GLU A 10 10.21 -5.34 -10.02
CA GLU A 10 8.92 -4.64 -10.03
C GLU A 10 8.77 -3.75 -11.28
N GLN A 11 9.79 -2.97 -11.64
CA GLN A 11 9.78 -2.13 -12.85
C GLN A 11 9.69 -2.94 -14.15
N ARG A 12 10.40 -4.08 -14.24
CA ARG A 12 10.29 -4.98 -15.40
C ARG A 12 8.90 -5.60 -15.50
N SER A 13 8.31 -5.99 -14.37
CA SER A 13 6.95 -6.54 -14.31
C SER A 13 5.90 -5.53 -14.81
N VAL A 14 6.05 -4.24 -14.49
CA VAL A 14 5.15 -3.19 -15.00
C VAL A 14 5.18 -3.10 -16.54
N GLN A 15 6.35 -3.20 -17.16
CA GLN A 15 6.49 -3.15 -18.62
C GLN A 15 5.81 -4.37 -19.27
N LEU A 16 6.02 -5.56 -18.72
CA LEU A 16 5.40 -6.80 -19.22
C LEU A 16 3.88 -6.76 -19.07
N ALA A 17 3.38 -6.36 -17.89
CA ALA A 17 1.96 -6.22 -17.63
C ALA A 17 1.29 -5.24 -18.61
N ARG A 18 1.97 -4.13 -18.93
CA ARG A 18 1.50 -3.17 -19.95
C ARG A 18 1.40 -3.79 -21.34
N GLY A 19 2.38 -4.61 -21.73
CA GLY A 19 2.37 -5.33 -23.00
C GLY A 19 1.17 -6.28 -23.11
N VAL A 20 0.93 -7.07 -22.06
CA VAL A 20 -0.22 -8.00 -22.00
C VAL A 20 -1.55 -7.23 -22.05
N ALA A 21 -1.70 -6.19 -21.23
CA ALA A 21 -2.94 -5.41 -21.18
C ALA A 21 -3.25 -4.73 -22.52
N THR A 22 -2.23 -4.23 -23.21
CA THR A 22 -2.37 -3.66 -24.56
C THR A 22 -2.83 -4.71 -25.56
N ARG A 23 -2.16 -5.87 -25.59
CA ARG A 23 -2.48 -6.97 -26.53
C ARG A 23 -3.90 -7.48 -26.34
N LEU A 24 -4.35 -7.60 -25.10
CA LEU A 24 -5.67 -8.10 -24.75
C LEU A 24 -6.76 -7.01 -24.72
N ARG A 25 -6.42 -5.74 -24.97
CA ARG A 25 -7.34 -4.59 -24.91
C ARG A 25 -8.10 -4.53 -23.58
N VAL A 26 -7.40 -4.77 -22.49
CA VAL A 26 -7.96 -4.79 -21.14
C VAL A 26 -8.57 -3.42 -20.81
N PRO A 27 -9.77 -3.37 -20.18
CA PRO A 27 -10.34 -2.13 -19.67
C PRO A 27 -9.36 -1.33 -18.80
N ALA A 28 -9.47 0.00 -18.85
CA ALA A 28 -8.46 0.89 -18.29
C ALA A 28 -8.29 0.72 -16.77
N ASP A 29 -9.39 0.54 -16.05
CA ASP A 29 -9.44 0.26 -14.61
C ASP A 29 -8.70 -1.03 -14.25
N VAL A 30 -8.95 -2.12 -14.96
CA VAL A 30 -8.30 -3.42 -14.75
C VAL A 30 -6.81 -3.33 -15.08
N ARG A 31 -6.45 -2.66 -16.19
CA ARG A 31 -5.05 -2.41 -16.56
C ARG A 31 -4.34 -1.64 -15.45
N ASP A 32 -4.93 -0.55 -14.98
CA ASP A 32 -4.28 0.32 -13.99
C ASP A 32 -4.09 -0.40 -12.64
N LEU A 33 -5.05 -1.25 -12.25
CA LEU A 33 -4.89 -2.15 -11.10
C LEU A 33 -3.76 -3.17 -11.31
N ALA A 34 -3.70 -3.81 -12.48
CA ALA A 34 -2.65 -4.79 -12.80
C ALA A 34 -1.24 -4.16 -12.81
N LEU A 35 -1.11 -2.95 -13.33
CA LEU A 35 0.15 -2.20 -13.31
C LEU A 35 0.56 -1.83 -11.88
N LEU A 36 -0.41 -1.45 -11.05
CA LEU A 36 -0.16 -1.16 -9.64
C LEU A 36 0.28 -2.42 -8.88
N ALA A 37 -0.39 -3.55 -9.08
CA ALA A 37 0.01 -4.83 -8.49
C ALA A 37 1.42 -5.25 -8.94
N ALA A 38 1.72 -5.15 -10.24
CA ALA A 38 3.05 -5.44 -10.76
C ALA A 38 4.15 -4.56 -10.12
N ALA A 39 3.83 -3.30 -9.81
CA ALA A 39 4.76 -2.36 -9.18
C ALA A 39 4.93 -2.59 -7.67
N GLU A 40 3.88 -2.93 -6.94
CA GLU A 40 3.89 -2.82 -5.47
C GLU A 40 3.60 -4.12 -4.71
N HIS A 41 3.23 -5.23 -5.37
CA HIS A 41 2.92 -6.51 -4.68
C HIS A 41 4.07 -6.96 -3.75
N GLY A 42 5.32 -6.80 -4.18
CA GLY A 42 6.48 -7.13 -3.35
C GLY A 42 6.57 -6.29 -2.07
N ASN A 43 6.20 -5.00 -2.14
CA ASN A 43 6.15 -4.13 -0.97
C ASN A 43 4.95 -4.46 -0.06
N VAL A 44 3.82 -4.86 -0.65
CA VAL A 44 2.65 -5.34 0.09
C VAL A 44 3.01 -6.62 0.86
N HIS A 45 3.64 -7.61 0.21
CA HIS A 45 4.07 -8.85 0.86
C HIS A 45 5.04 -8.63 2.03
N ARG A 46 5.92 -7.62 1.93
CA ARG A 46 6.96 -7.29 2.94
C ARG A 46 6.52 -6.26 3.98
N CYS A 47 5.29 -5.76 3.92
CA CYS A 47 4.87 -4.57 4.68
C CYS A 47 4.97 -4.74 6.21
N MET A 48 4.92 -5.97 6.72
CA MET A 48 4.99 -6.24 8.16
C MET A 48 6.28 -5.75 8.82
N GLY A 49 7.36 -5.58 8.04
CA GLY A 49 8.63 -5.03 8.53
C GLY A 49 8.79 -3.52 8.34
N PHE A 50 7.75 -2.81 7.88
CA PHE A 50 7.86 -1.39 7.54
C PHE A 50 7.59 -0.49 8.74
N SER A 51 8.31 0.63 8.82
CA SER A 51 7.95 1.71 9.74
C SER A 51 6.67 2.42 9.29
N ALA A 52 5.99 3.13 10.19
CA ALA A 52 4.82 3.95 9.85
C ALA A 52 5.09 4.91 8.67
N ALA A 53 6.29 5.51 8.63
CA ALA A 53 6.70 6.36 7.52
C ALA A 53 6.81 5.60 6.20
N ALA A 54 7.30 4.36 6.22
CA ALA A 54 7.38 3.52 5.03
C ALA A 54 5.99 3.04 4.57
N LEU A 55 5.08 2.73 5.50
CA LEU A 55 3.69 2.41 5.19
C LEU A 55 2.97 3.59 4.53
N VAL A 56 3.07 4.79 5.09
CA VAL A 56 2.47 5.99 4.48
C VAL A 56 3.03 6.25 3.07
N ARG A 57 4.35 6.10 2.87
CA ARG A 57 4.93 6.21 1.52
C ARG A 57 4.40 5.15 0.55
N LEU A 58 4.13 3.93 1.01
CA LEU A 58 3.50 2.90 0.18
C LEU A 58 2.06 3.31 -0.19
N LEU A 59 1.26 3.74 0.77
CA LEU A 59 -0.11 4.22 0.54
C LEU A 59 -0.15 5.38 -0.46
N GLU A 60 0.79 6.32 -0.36
CA GLU A 60 0.92 7.45 -1.30
C GLU A 60 1.28 6.99 -2.72
N ARG A 61 2.24 6.07 -2.87
CA ARG A 61 2.60 5.53 -4.20
C ARG A 61 1.43 4.77 -4.84
N CYS A 62 0.61 4.11 -4.03
CA CYS A 62 -0.61 3.44 -4.49
C CYS A 62 -1.78 4.40 -4.81
N ASP A 63 -1.66 5.70 -4.49
CA ASP A 63 -2.76 6.67 -4.51
C ASP A 63 -3.96 6.20 -3.65
N ALA A 64 -3.68 5.44 -2.59
CA ALA A 64 -4.68 4.78 -1.74
C ALA A 64 -5.55 5.79 -0.98
N LEU A 65 -4.97 6.91 -0.57
CA LEU A 65 -5.66 7.98 0.16
C LEU A 65 -6.74 8.68 -0.66
N ARG A 66 -6.68 8.55 -1.99
CA ARG A 66 -7.64 9.17 -2.93
C ARG A 66 -8.51 8.13 -3.63
N LYS A 67 -8.05 6.87 -3.66
CA LYS A 67 -8.72 5.72 -4.29
C LYS A 67 -8.67 4.50 -3.36
N PRO A 68 -9.32 4.56 -2.18
CA PRO A 68 -9.25 3.48 -1.18
C PRO A 68 -9.79 2.16 -1.73
N ASP A 69 -10.87 2.19 -2.50
CA ASP A 69 -11.46 0.97 -3.10
C ASP A 69 -10.48 0.26 -4.05
N ARG A 70 -9.69 1.01 -4.83
CA ARG A 70 -8.66 0.44 -5.70
C ARG A 70 -7.51 -0.15 -4.90
N PHE A 71 -7.21 0.43 -3.73
CA PHE A 71 -6.22 -0.14 -2.84
C PHE A 71 -6.72 -1.45 -2.21
N ALA A 72 -7.99 -1.53 -1.81
CA ALA A 72 -8.59 -2.78 -1.35
C ALA A 72 -8.53 -3.87 -2.43
N GLN A 73 -8.79 -3.52 -3.69
CA GLN A 73 -8.60 -4.45 -4.82
C GLN A 73 -7.15 -4.90 -5.00
N LEU A 74 -6.17 -4.01 -4.78
CA LEU A 74 -4.75 -4.37 -4.79
C LEU A 74 -4.44 -5.38 -3.69
N LEU A 75 -4.95 -5.17 -2.47
CA LEU A 75 -4.73 -6.09 -1.35
C LEU A 75 -5.32 -7.48 -1.66
N LEU A 76 -6.54 -7.53 -2.20
CA LEU A 76 -7.17 -8.77 -2.63
C LEU A 76 -6.35 -9.49 -3.72
N ALA A 77 -5.82 -8.75 -4.69
CA ALA A 77 -4.96 -9.33 -5.73
C ALA A 77 -3.66 -9.91 -5.15
N CYS A 78 -3.07 -9.25 -4.15
CA CYS A 78 -1.86 -9.74 -3.48
C CYS A 78 -2.14 -10.96 -2.59
N GLU A 79 -3.31 -11.00 -1.94
CA GLU A 79 -3.76 -12.17 -1.18
C GLU A 79 -3.98 -13.38 -2.11
N ALA A 80 -4.62 -13.17 -3.26
CA ALA A 80 -4.78 -14.20 -4.28
C ALA A 80 -3.44 -14.69 -4.85
N ASP A 81 -2.47 -13.79 -5.05
CA ASP A 81 -1.09 -14.13 -5.44
C ASP A 81 -0.40 -15.01 -4.38
N ALA A 82 -0.51 -14.67 -3.10
CA ALA A 82 0.09 -15.43 -2.01
C ALA A 82 -0.54 -16.84 -1.88
N ARG A 83 -1.84 -16.97 -2.07
CA ARG A 83 -2.60 -18.22 -1.96
C ARG A 83 -2.70 -19.02 -3.26
N GLY A 84 -2.20 -18.48 -4.38
CA GLY A 84 -2.40 -19.05 -5.71
C GLY A 84 -1.59 -20.33 -5.98
N ARG A 85 -0.64 -20.67 -5.10
CA ARG A 85 0.15 -21.90 -5.19
C ARG A 85 -0.52 -23.03 -4.41
N THR A 86 -0.62 -24.21 -5.02
CA THR A 86 -1.20 -25.40 -4.38
C THR A 86 -0.59 -25.66 -3.01
N GLY A 87 -1.43 -25.86 -2.00
CA GLY A 87 -1.03 -26.05 -0.60
C GLY A 87 -0.97 -24.77 0.23
N PHE A 88 -1.22 -23.59 -0.36
CA PHE A 88 -1.23 -22.29 0.32
C PHE A 88 -2.62 -21.65 0.37
N GLU A 89 -3.67 -22.36 -0.02
CA GLU A 89 -5.03 -21.83 -0.20
C GLU A 89 -5.62 -21.23 1.09
N ALA A 90 -5.19 -21.74 2.25
CA ALA A 90 -5.62 -21.29 3.57
C ALA A 90 -4.55 -20.48 4.31
N GLN A 91 -3.44 -20.10 3.66
CA GLN A 91 -2.39 -19.33 4.32
C GLN A 91 -2.95 -17.97 4.76
N PRO A 92 -2.82 -17.60 6.05
CA PRO A 92 -3.19 -16.27 6.52
C PRO A 92 -2.42 -15.18 5.79
N TYR A 93 -3.10 -14.06 5.54
CA TYR A 93 -2.52 -12.90 4.85
C TYR A 93 -2.71 -11.62 5.66
N PRO A 94 -2.05 -11.49 6.84
CA PRO A 94 -2.21 -10.35 7.75
C PRO A 94 -1.80 -9.00 7.16
N GLN A 95 -1.02 -9.02 6.06
CA GLN A 95 -0.61 -7.83 5.32
C GLN A 95 -1.80 -6.97 4.89
N ALA A 96 -2.91 -7.59 4.48
CA ALA A 96 -4.09 -6.87 4.03
C ALA A 96 -4.73 -6.08 5.18
N GLU A 97 -4.91 -6.70 6.34
CA GLU A 97 -5.46 -6.04 7.53
C GLU A 97 -4.53 -4.95 8.04
N HIS A 98 -3.23 -5.23 8.14
CA HIS A 98 -2.21 -4.28 8.57
C HIS A 98 -2.20 -3.00 7.71
N LEU A 99 -2.23 -3.16 6.38
CA LEU A 99 -2.27 -2.02 5.46
C LEU A 99 -3.62 -1.29 5.45
N SER A 100 -4.72 -2.00 5.70
CA SER A 100 -6.05 -1.39 5.82
C SER A 100 -6.13 -0.51 7.07
N ALA A 101 -5.65 -1.01 8.22
CA ALA A 101 -5.57 -0.22 9.46
C ALA A 101 -4.68 1.03 9.29
N ALA A 102 -3.54 0.89 8.62
CA ALA A 102 -2.68 2.02 8.29
C ALA A 102 -3.37 3.04 7.38
N LEU A 103 -4.12 2.59 6.37
CA LEU A 103 -4.89 3.47 5.49
C LEU A 103 -5.97 4.23 6.27
N ASP A 104 -6.73 3.53 7.12
CA ASP A 104 -7.79 4.15 7.94
C ASP A 104 -7.23 5.23 8.86
N ALA A 105 -6.11 4.95 9.53
CA ALA A 105 -5.44 5.94 10.38
C ALA A 105 -4.97 7.17 9.58
N ALA A 106 -4.42 6.96 8.38
CA ALA A 106 -3.97 8.04 7.51
C ALA A 106 -5.14 8.87 6.92
N LEU A 107 -6.29 8.25 6.66
CA LEU A 107 -7.51 8.91 6.16
C LEU A 107 -8.20 9.76 7.22
N ARG A 108 -8.05 9.44 8.51
CA ARG A 108 -8.60 10.24 9.61
C ARG A 108 -7.90 11.60 9.80
N VAL A 109 -6.74 11.80 9.19
CA VAL A 109 -6.03 13.08 9.25
C VAL A 109 -6.76 14.13 8.42
N ASP A 110 -7.17 15.21 9.06
CA ASP A 110 -7.70 16.39 8.38
C ASP A 110 -6.55 17.16 7.69
N ALA A 111 -6.29 16.80 6.45
CA ALA A 111 -5.28 17.46 5.63
C ALA A 111 -5.61 18.94 5.35
N GLY A 112 -6.89 19.32 5.40
CA GLY A 112 -7.33 20.70 5.20
C GLY A 112 -6.95 21.59 6.39
N ALA A 113 -7.19 21.10 7.61
CA ALA A 113 -6.77 21.78 8.83
C ALA A 113 -5.24 21.95 8.89
N VAL A 114 -4.49 20.87 8.62
CA VAL A 114 -3.02 20.92 8.59
C VAL A 114 -2.50 21.89 7.51
N ALA A 115 -3.16 21.94 6.35
CA ALA A 115 -2.81 22.88 5.29
C ALA A 115 -3.08 24.34 5.69
N ALA A 116 -4.18 24.60 6.41
CA ALA A 116 -4.54 25.93 6.88
C ALA A 116 -3.51 26.50 7.88
N GLU A 117 -2.99 25.66 8.79
CA GLU A 117 -1.90 26.04 9.72
C GLU A 117 -0.61 26.46 9.00
N HIS A 118 -0.41 25.94 7.78
CA HIS A 118 0.75 26.25 6.94
C HIS A 118 0.43 27.14 5.73
N ALA A 119 -0.68 27.89 5.77
CA ALA A 119 -1.09 28.78 4.68
C ALA A 119 0.00 29.78 4.25
N HIS A 120 0.84 30.24 5.21
CA HIS A 120 1.95 31.15 4.94
C HIS A 120 3.21 30.46 4.39
N GLN A 121 3.25 29.13 4.35
CA GLN A 121 4.36 28.34 3.84
C GLN A 121 3.85 27.19 2.93
N PRO A 122 3.29 27.50 1.74
CA PRO A 122 2.65 26.49 0.89
C PRO A 122 3.57 25.31 0.51
N HIS A 123 4.88 25.57 0.40
CA HIS A 123 5.88 24.55 0.11
C HIS A 123 6.03 23.50 1.23
N ALA A 124 5.69 23.85 2.48
CA ALA A 124 5.75 22.97 3.64
C ALA A 124 4.49 22.11 3.83
N ILE A 125 3.34 22.51 3.25
CA ILE A 125 2.04 21.84 3.43
C ILE A 125 2.13 20.34 3.14
N LYS A 126 2.72 19.97 2.01
CA LYS A 126 2.83 18.55 1.61
C LYS A 126 3.59 17.73 2.66
N GLN A 127 4.70 18.26 3.17
CA GLN A 127 5.51 17.60 4.16
C GLN A 127 4.79 17.53 5.52
N ALA A 128 4.11 18.60 5.92
CA ALA A 128 3.33 18.63 7.15
C ALA A 128 2.18 17.60 7.15
N VAL A 129 1.40 17.54 6.06
CA VAL A 129 0.34 16.53 5.89
C VAL A 129 0.91 15.12 5.92
N HIS A 130 2.07 14.89 5.28
CA HIS A 130 2.75 13.60 5.35
C HIS A 130 3.12 13.24 6.79
N HIS A 131 3.77 14.14 7.53
CA HIS A 131 4.15 13.91 8.93
C HIS A 131 2.94 13.65 9.83
N ALA A 132 1.85 14.39 9.65
CA ALA A 132 0.61 14.18 10.40
C ALA A 132 0.06 12.76 10.18
N ARG A 133 0.05 12.27 8.93
CA ARG A 133 -0.33 10.89 8.59
C ARG A 133 0.62 9.86 9.18
N VAL A 134 1.92 10.09 9.11
CA VAL A 134 2.92 9.19 9.70
C VAL A 134 2.71 9.07 11.21
N HIS A 135 2.45 10.17 11.89
CA HIS A 135 2.15 10.17 13.31
C HIS A 135 0.87 9.40 13.64
N ALA A 136 -0.22 9.65 12.90
CA ALA A 136 -1.49 8.95 13.08
C ALA A 136 -1.35 7.43 12.88
N VAL A 137 -0.65 7.00 11.82
CA VAL A 137 -0.37 5.58 11.56
C VAL A 137 0.48 4.99 12.69
N ALA A 138 1.54 5.67 13.12
CA ALA A 138 2.39 5.19 14.22
C ALA A 138 1.61 5.00 15.53
N GLN A 139 0.67 5.88 15.84
CA GLN A 139 -0.21 5.74 17.01
C GLN A 139 -1.14 4.54 16.86
N SER A 140 -1.77 4.37 15.69
CA SER A 140 -2.67 3.24 15.43
C SER A 140 -1.98 1.90 15.61
N LEU A 141 -0.75 1.76 15.11
CA LEU A 141 0.00 0.50 15.18
C LEU A 141 0.37 0.12 16.63
N ARG A 142 0.72 1.11 17.47
CA ARG A 142 1.01 0.87 18.90
C ARG A 142 -0.20 0.41 19.69
N VAL A 143 -1.39 0.89 19.33
CA VAL A 143 -2.64 0.46 19.97
C VAL A 143 -2.96 -0.98 19.60
N SER A 144 -2.75 -1.38 18.34
CA SER A 144 -2.93 -2.77 17.92
C SER A 144 -1.98 -3.74 18.62
N GLU A 145 -0.70 -3.38 18.80
CA GLU A 145 0.28 -4.21 19.53
C GLU A 145 -0.06 -4.36 21.03
N GLY A 146 -0.65 -3.34 21.66
CA GLY A 146 -0.99 -3.38 23.08
C GLY A 146 -2.28 -4.13 23.44
N ILE A 147 -3.13 -4.45 22.45
CA ILE A 147 -4.37 -5.22 22.66
C ILE A 147 -4.10 -6.73 22.58
N GLU A 148 -3.09 -7.16 21.81
CA GLU A 148 -2.74 -8.59 21.68
C GLU A 148 -2.03 -9.18 22.91
N ASP A 149 -1.46 -8.33 23.78
CA ASP A 149 -0.69 -8.75 24.98
C ASP A 149 -1.58 -8.93 26.24
N ASP A 150 -2.88 -8.65 26.16
CA ASP A 150 -3.85 -8.70 27.28
C ASP A 150 -4.96 -9.77 27.11
N THR A 151 -4.77 -10.73 26.19
CA THR A 151 -5.66 -11.89 25.95
C THR A 151 -4.93 -13.21 25.99
#